data_AF-A0AAU7C1R4-F1
#
_entry.id   AF-A0AAU7C1R4-F1
#
_cell.length_a   1.000
_cell.length_b   1.000
_cell.length_c   1.000
_cell.angle_alpha   90.00
_cell.angle_beta   90.00
_cell.angle_gamma   90.00
#
_symmetry.space_group_name_H-M   'P 1'
#
loop_
_entity.id
_entity.type
_entity.pdbx_description
1 polymer ?
#
loop_
_entity_poly.entity_id
_entity_poly.type
_entity_poly.pdbx_seq_one_letter_code
_entity_poly.pdbx_strand_id
1 'polypeptide(L)'
;MEFVQYNLSGKIVEQYACIFDQLKANPIGEKVRATMDDGKISVGFWDTFLGQGKNQTAEISRYDLDEKTSKLRSFNSIVTFVPTNRIAKLEAILYSNPRWGTGPTNKFEFSKPVKIDPELDPFKNWPIKITPSQNS
;
A
#
# COMPACT_ATOMS: atom_id res chain seq x y z
N MET A 1 4.49 6.99 -9.28
CA MET A 1 4.38 6.25 -8.02
C MET A 1 4.69 4.80 -8.27
N GLU A 2 5.43 4.14 -7.37
CA GLU A 2 5.54 2.67 -7.33
C GLU A 2 4.40 2.11 -6.48
N PHE A 3 3.68 1.11 -7.00
CA PHE A 3 2.70 0.34 -6.24
C PHE A 3 3.21 -1.08 -6.01
N VAL A 4 3.08 -1.58 -4.78
CA VAL A 4 3.38 -2.97 -4.42
C VAL A 4 2.26 -3.51 -3.54
N GLN A 5 1.69 -4.65 -3.89
CA GLN A 5 0.71 -5.35 -3.08
C GLN A 5 1.27 -6.70 -2.63
N TYR A 6 1.07 -7.00 -1.36
CA TYR A 6 1.52 -8.25 -0.73
C TYR A 6 0.32 -9.08 -0.31
N ASN A 7 0.44 -10.40 -0.31
CA ASN A 7 -0.50 -11.26 0.43
C ASN A 7 -0.21 -11.23 1.94
N LEU A 8 -1.04 -11.91 2.74
CA LEU A 8 -0.88 -12.00 4.20
C LEU A 8 0.42 -12.70 4.66
N SER A 9 1.07 -13.49 3.79
CA SER A 9 2.39 -14.06 4.04
C SER A 9 3.54 -13.15 3.58
N GLY A 10 3.22 -11.91 3.18
CA GLY A 10 4.13 -10.88 2.69
C GLY A 10 4.83 -11.20 1.36
N LYS A 11 4.31 -12.15 0.57
CA LYS A 11 4.76 -12.33 -0.82
C LYS A 11 4.12 -11.28 -1.71
N ILE A 12 4.88 -10.72 -2.64
CA ILE A 12 4.36 -9.78 -3.65
C ILE A 12 3.37 -10.53 -4.55
N VAL A 13 2.17 -9.98 -4.70
CA VAL A 13 1.14 -10.45 -5.63
C VAL A 13 0.94 -9.51 -6.80
N GLU A 14 1.27 -8.23 -6.63
CA GLU A 14 1.22 -7.23 -7.70
C GLU A 14 2.28 -6.16 -7.47
N GLN A 15 2.96 -5.73 -8.54
CA GLN A 15 3.92 -4.63 -8.50
C GLN A 15 3.99 -3.93 -9.85
N TYR A 16 3.89 -2.60 -9.85
CA TYR A 16 4.01 -1.79 -11.06
C TYR A 16 4.24 -0.31 -10.74
N ALA A 17 4.79 0.42 -11.71
CA ALA A 17 4.80 1.87 -11.69
C ALA A 17 3.53 2.42 -12.35
N CYS A 18 2.92 3.43 -11.74
CA CYS A 18 1.75 4.11 -12.30
C CYS A 18 1.69 5.58 -11.85
N ILE A 19 0.85 6.37 -12.52
CA ILE A 19 0.24 7.54 -11.89
C ILE A 19 -0.92 7.07 -11.01
N PHE A 20 -1.20 7.80 -9.95
CA PHE A 20 -2.21 7.40 -8.97
C PHE A 20 -3.60 7.13 -9.58
N ASP A 21 -4.03 7.96 -10.53
CA ASP A 21 -5.32 7.79 -11.24
C ASP A 21 -5.40 6.51 -12.10
N GLN A 22 -4.28 5.80 -12.30
CA GLN A 22 -4.16 4.56 -13.06
C GLN A 22 -3.93 3.33 -12.17
N LEU A 23 -4.17 3.45 -10.86
CA LEU A 23 -4.11 2.31 -9.95
C LEU A 23 -5.11 1.25 -10.40
N LYS A 24 -4.61 0.05 -10.74
CA LYS A 24 -5.44 -1.07 -11.23
C LYS A 24 -6.09 -1.82 -10.08
N ALA A 25 -5.32 -2.04 -9.02
CA ALA A 25 -5.82 -2.57 -7.75
C ALA A 25 -6.34 -1.43 -6.89
N ASN A 26 -7.56 -1.54 -6.38
CA ASN A 26 -8.09 -0.59 -5.42
C ASN A 26 -7.83 -1.13 -4.00
N PRO A 27 -6.88 -0.58 -3.23
CA PRO A 27 -6.55 -1.08 -1.91
C PRO A 27 -7.58 -0.65 -0.84
N ILE A 28 -8.82 -0.36 -1.23
CA ILE A 28 -9.88 0.06 -0.30
C ILE A 28 -10.03 -0.94 0.85
N GLY A 29 -9.94 -0.44 2.07
CA GLY A 29 -9.95 -1.21 3.30
C GLY A 29 -8.64 -1.96 3.59
N GLU A 30 -7.71 -2.06 2.65
CA GLU A 30 -6.42 -2.70 2.88
C GLU A 30 -5.51 -1.81 3.72
N LYS A 31 -4.66 -2.46 4.50
CA LYS A 31 -3.57 -1.80 5.19
C LYS A 31 -2.52 -1.35 4.19
N VAL A 32 -2.16 -0.08 4.27
CA VAL A 32 -1.20 0.57 3.40
C VAL A 32 -0.06 1.24 4.14
N ARG A 33 1.06 1.39 3.43
CA ARG A 33 2.14 2.31 3.73
C ARG A 33 2.32 3.24 2.53
N ALA A 34 1.98 4.50 2.70
CA ALA A 34 2.23 5.54 1.71
C ALA A 34 3.54 6.25 2.07
N THR A 35 4.51 6.23 1.16
CA THR A 35 5.76 6.99 1.26
C THR A 35 5.67 8.18 0.31
N MET A 36 5.83 9.37 0.86
CA MET A 36 5.77 10.64 0.13
C MET A 36 7.10 10.93 -0.58
N ASP A 37 7.08 11.83 -1.55
CA ASP A 37 8.26 12.36 -2.25
C ASP A 37 9.32 13.00 -1.32
N ASP A 38 8.90 13.54 -0.18
CA ASP A 38 9.76 14.09 0.87
C ASP A 38 10.21 13.05 1.91
N GLY A 39 9.91 11.77 1.68
CA GLY A 39 10.27 10.66 2.57
C GLY A 39 9.35 10.49 3.78
N LYS A 40 8.33 11.34 3.98
CA LYS A 40 7.33 11.12 5.04
C LYS A 40 6.56 9.84 4.78
N ILE A 41 6.19 9.16 5.87
CA ILE A 41 5.47 7.88 5.81
C ILE A 41 4.13 8.01 6.54
N SER A 42 3.07 7.54 5.90
CA SER A 42 1.76 7.33 6.51
C SER A 42 1.40 5.84 6.46
N VAL A 43 0.96 5.30 7.60
CA VAL A 43 0.57 3.89 7.75
C VAL A 43 -0.81 3.81 8.36
N GLY A 44 -1.67 2.96 7.78
CA GLY A 44 -3.02 2.71 8.26
C GLY A 44 -3.83 1.94 7.23
N PHE A 45 -5.15 2.04 7.27
CA PHE A 45 -6.06 1.43 6.32
C PHE A 45 -6.54 2.46 5.32
N TRP A 46 -6.53 2.09 4.06
CA TRP A 46 -6.91 2.98 2.97
C TRP A 46 -8.43 3.11 2.87
N ASP A 47 -8.97 4.31 2.97
CA ASP A 47 -10.44 4.53 2.96
C ASP A 47 -10.93 5.26 1.69
N THR A 48 -10.02 5.68 0.82
CA THR A 48 -10.39 6.43 -0.39
C THR A 48 -10.82 5.52 -1.53
N PHE A 49 -12.08 5.68 -1.96
CA PHE A 49 -12.62 4.97 -3.12
C PHE A 49 -12.02 5.51 -4.42
N LEU A 50 -11.44 4.63 -5.23
CA LEU A 50 -10.91 4.94 -6.55
C LEU A 50 -11.98 4.59 -7.60
N GLY A 51 -12.65 5.58 -8.19
CA GLY A 51 -13.69 5.30 -9.20
C GLY A 51 -14.52 6.48 -9.70
N GLN A 52 -14.47 7.66 -9.06
CA GLN A 52 -15.21 8.85 -9.49
C GLN A 52 -14.31 10.10 -9.51
N GLY A 53 -13.47 10.20 -10.53
CA GLY A 53 -12.63 11.38 -10.77
C GLY A 53 -11.25 11.34 -10.10
N LYS A 54 -10.54 12.46 -10.22
CA LYS A 54 -9.18 12.63 -9.68
C LYS A 54 -9.26 12.90 -8.17
N ASN A 55 -8.97 11.89 -7.36
CA ASN A 55 -8.83 12.07 -5.93
C ASN A 55 -7.52 12.83 -5.66
N GLN A 56 -7.61 14.08 -5.22
CA GLN A 56 -6.43 14.90 -4.88
C GLN A 56 -5.81 14.50 -3.54
N THR A 57 -6.63 13.91 -2.68
CA THR A 57 -6.27 13.50 -1.33
C THR A 57 -6.75 12.08 -1.09
N ALA A 58 -5.93 11.28 -0.43
CA ALA A 58 -6.32 9.98 0.08
C ALA A 58 -6.39 10.00 1.61
N GLU A 59 -7.25 9.13 2.14
CA GLU A 59 -7.55 8.96 3.55
C GLU A 59 -6.93 7.65 4.02
N ILE A 60 -6.12 7.75 5.07
CA ILE A 60 -5.49 6.61 5.72
C ILE A 60 -5.89 6.61 7.20
N SER A 61 -6.75 5.68 7.59
CA SER A 61 -7.23 5.52 8.96
C SER A 61 -6.32 4.65 9.81
N ARG A 62 -6.05 5.10 11.02
CA ARG A 62 -5.50 4.27 12.10
C ARG A 62 -6.62 3.95 13.09
N TYR A 63 -7.02 2.69 13.15
CA TYR A 63 -8.09 2.23 14.04
C TYR A 63 -7.59 2.10 15.48
N ASP A 64 -8.47 2.32 16.44
CA ASP A 64 -8.23 1.98 17.84
C ASP A 64 -8.27 0.45 18.02
N LEU A 65 -7.10 -0.18 17.91
CA LEU A 65 -6.92 -1.63 17.93
C LEU A 65 -6.21 -2.08 19.21
N ASP A 66 -6.67 -3.19 19.76
CA ASP A 66 -5.91 -3.96 20.73
C ASP A 66 -5.00 -4.94 20.01
N GLU A 67 -3.72 -4.59 19.89
CA GLU A 67 -2.73 -5.43 19.20
C GLU A 67 -2.54 -6.80 19.88
N LYS A 68 -2.91 -6.97 21.17
CA LYS A 68 -2.81 -8.27 21.86
C LYS A 68 -3.90 -9.24 21.44
N THR A 69 -5.13 -8.76 21.35
CA THR A 69 -6.30 -9.60 21.04
C THR A 69 -6.66 -9.56 19.58
N SER A 70 -6.01 -8.68 18.83
CA SER A 70 -6.33 -8.39 17.45
C SER A 70 -7.84 -8.09 17.31
N LYS A 71 -8.35 -7.16 18.13
CA LYS A 71 -9.73 -6.68 18.08
C LYS A 71 -9.78 -5.15 18.14
N LEU A 72 -10.88 -4.56 17.67
CA LEU A 72 -11.16 -3.14 17.87
C LEU A 72 -11.44 -2.89 19.36
N ARG A 73 -10.78 -1.87 19.94
CA ARG A 73 -11.10 -1.35 21.27
C ARG A 73 -12.30 -0.41 21.20
N SER A 74 -12.41 0.33 20.10
CA SER A 74 -13.54 1.20 19.80
C SER A 74 -13.70 1.38 18.28
N PHE A 75 -14.78 2.04 17.86
CA PHE A 75 -14.97 2.44 16.46
C PHE A 75 -14.21 3.72 16.08
N ASN A 76 -13.44 4.30 17.01
CA ASN A 76 -12.68 5.52 16.75
C ASN A 76 -11.52 5.24 15.79
N SER A 77 -11.23 6.23 14.94
CA SER A 77 -10.04 6.23 14.07
C SER A 77 -9.39 7.60 14.01
N ILE A 78 -8.09 7.61 13.79
CA ILE A 78 -7.34 8.81 13.42
C ILE A 78 -7.13 8.76 11.91
N VAL A 79 -7.74 9.68 11.19
CA VAL A 79 -7.61 9.79 9.73
C VAL A 79 -6.44 10.71 9.40
N THR A 80 -5.55 10.24 8.51
CA THR A 80 -4.47 11.04 7.93
C THR A 80 -4.78 11.29 6.47
N PHE A 81 -4.81 12.57 6.09
CA PHE A 81 -5.03 13.00 4.70
C PHE A 81 -3.68 13.14 3.99
N VAL A 82 -3.48 12.41 2.91
CA VAL A 82 -2.24 12.45 2.11
C VAL A 82 -2.51 12.95 0.69
N PRO A 83 -1.74 13.92 0.18
CA PRO A 83 -1.90 14.39 -1.19
C PRO A 83 -1.42 13.32 -2.19
N THR A 84 -2.32 12.85 -3.06
CA THR A 84 -2.09 11.68 -3.93
C THR A 84 -1.00 11.93 -4.97
N ASN A 85 -0.85 13.17 -5.43
CA ASN A 85 0.18 13.60 -6.36
C ASN A 85 1.61 13.56 -5.78
N ARG A 86 1.75 13.48 -4.45
CA ARG A 86 3.05 13.40 -3.77
C ARG A 86 3.39 12.01 -3.27
N ILE A 87 2.54 11.01 -3.51
CA ILE A 87 2.85 9.63 -3.12
C ILE A 87 3.90 9.07 -4.09
N ALA A 88 5.11 8.85 -3.58
CA ALA A 88 6.21 8.24 -4.32
C ALA A 88 6.06 6.71 -4.37
N LYS A 89 5.67 6.09 -3.25
CA LYS A 89 5.44 4.64 -3.15
C LYS A 89 4.17 4.34 -2.33
N LEU A 90 3.35 3.42 -2.81
CA LEU A 90 2.19 2.89 -2.10
C LEU A 90 2.33 1.38 -1.97
N GLU A 91 2.46 0.90 -0.74
CA GLU A 91 2.50 -0.52 -0.42
C GLU A 91 1.20 -0.93 0.26
N ALA A 92 0.61 -2.05 -0.13
CA ALA A 92 -0.66 -2.54 0.39
C ALA A 92 -0.59 -4.03 0.76
N ILE A 93 -1.32 -4.45 1.79
CA ILE A 93 -1.46 -5.86 2.15
C ILE A 93 -2.87 -6.32 1.80
N LEU A 94 -2.99 -7.17 0.79
CA LEU A 94 -4.24 -7.75 0.32
C LEU A 94 -4.96 -8.49 1.45
N TYR A 95 -6.25 -8.21 1.61
CA TYR A 95 -7.13 -8.80 2.63
C TYR A 95 -6.70 -8.55 4.09
N SER A 96 -5.95 -7.49 4.36
CA SER A 96 -5.47 -7.18 5.71
C SER A 96 -6.45 -6.44 6.62
N ASN A 97 -7.64 -6.05 6.12
CA ASN A 97 -8.61 -5.38 6.97
C ASN A 97 -9.12 -6.33 8.07
N PRO A 98 -9.01 -5.95 9.35
CA PRO A 98 -9.54 -6.77 10.42
C PRO A 98 -11.06 -6.92 10.42
N ARG A 99 -11.78 -5.97 9.79
CA ARG A 99 -13.22 -6.05 9.61
C ARG A 99 -13.63 -7.18 8.64
N TRP A 100 -12.67 -7.78 7.93
CA TRP A 100 -12.89 -8.94 7.06
C TRP A 100 -12.53 -10.28 7.73
N GLY A 101 -12.24 -10.29 9.03
CA GLY A 101 -11.91 -11.51 9.78
C GLY A 101 -10.41 -11.85 9.84
N THR A 102 -9.54 -10.98 9.31
CA THR A 102 -8.08 -11.09 9.40
C THR A 102 -7.58 -10.53 10.74
N GLY A 103 -6.46 -11.03 11.29
CA GLY A 103 -5.91 -10.50 12.55
C GLY A 103 -5.43 -9.05 12.40
N PRO A 104 -6.00 -8.07 13.13
CA PRO A 104 -5.51 -6.69 13.07
C PRO A 104 -4.14 -6.50 13.69
N THR A 105 -3.38 -5.62 13.03
CA THR A 105 -2.29 -4.85 13.64
C THR A 105 -2.33 -3.45 13.04
N ASN A 106 -1.88 -2.42 13.78
CA ASN A 106 -1.58 -1.09 13.23
C ASN A 106 -0.13 -1.00 12.71
N LYS A 107 0.74 -1.94 13.07
CA LYS A 107 2.13 -2.02 12.58
C LYS A 107 2.19 -2.59 11.17
N PHE A 108 2.68 -1.80 10.22
CA PHE A 108 2.93 -2.30 8.88
C PHE A 108 4.12 -3.26 8.93
N GLU A 109 3.85 -4.54 9.19
CA GLU A 109 4.85 -5.61 9.24
C GLU A 109 4.77 -6.39 7.95
N PHE A 110 5.83 -6.31 7.16
CA PHE A 110 6.03 -7.21 6.03
C PHE A 110 6.48 -8.56 6.59
N SER A 111 6.19 -9.65 5.87
CA SER A 111 7.03 -10.82 6.08
C SER A 111 8.47 -10.42 5.79
N LYS A 112 9.41 -10.98 6.54
CA LYS A 112 10.84 -10.70 6.36
C LYS A 112 11.13 -10.78 4.85
N PRO A 113 11.88 -9.82 4.27
CA PRO A 113 12.25 -9.91 2.88
C PRO A 113 12.83 -11.30 2.67
N VAL A 114 12.14 -12.11 1.87
CA VAL A 114 12.78 -13.28 1.31
C VAL A 114 13.95 -12.69 0.55
N LYS A 115 15.18 -13.07 0.91
CA LYS A 115 16.32 -12.83 0.04
C LYS A 115 15.98 -13.56 -1.25
N ILE A 116 15.35 -12.87 -2.17
CA ILE A 116 15.18 -13.36 -3.53
C ILE A 116 16.60 -13.32 -4.06
N ASP A 117 17.18 -14.51 -4.19
CA ASP A 117 18.40 -14.67 -4.96
C ASP A 117 18.13 -14.02 -6.33
N PRO A 118 18.92 -13.03 -6.77
CA PRO A 118 18.75 -12.44 -8.09
C PRO A 118 18.73 -13.48 -9.21
N GLU A 119 19.29 -14.67 -9.02
CA GLU A 119 19.20 -15.76 -10.00
C GLU A 119 17.88 -16.55 -9.96
N LEU A 120 17.16 -16.49 -8.84
CA LEU A 120 15.85 -17.14 -8.65
C LEU A 120 14.69 -16.14 -8.69
N ASP A 121 14.96 -14.87 -8.93
CA ASP A 121 13.92 -13.85 -9.09
C ASP A 121 13.07 -14.16 -10.34
N PRO A 122 11.80 -14.58 -10.17
CA PRO A 122 10.93 -14.88 -11.30
C PRO A 122 10.64 -13.63 -12.17
N PHE A 123 11.01 -12.44 -11.69
CA PHE A 123 10.83 -11.16 -12.38
C PHE A 123 12.13 -10.58 -12.96
N LYS A 124 13.29 -11.26 -12.84
CA LYS A 124 14.56 -10.78 -13.42
C LYS A 124 14.49 -10.52 -14.92
N ASN A 125 13.62 -11.26 -15.63
CA ASN A 125 13.39 -11.14 -17.07
C ASN A 125 12.06 -10.43 -17.40
N TRP A 126 11.39 -9.82 -16.42
CA TRP A 126 10.16 -9.09 -16.67
C TRP A 126 10.46 -7.86 -17.54
N PRO A 127 9.71 -7.60 -18.62
CA PRO A 127 9.99 -6.48 -19.50
C PRO A 127 9.80 -5.15 -18.77
N ILE A 128 10.92 -4.50 -18.45
CA ILE A 128 10.95 -3.13 -17.95
C ILE A 128 10.79 -2.22 -19.17
N LYS A 129 9.63 -1.57 -19.33
CA LYS A 129 9.47 -0.51 -20.32
C LYS A 129 10.27 0.72 -19.86
N ILE A 130 11.51 0.81 -20.31
CA ILE A 130 12.31 2.03 -20.18
C ILE A 130 11.77 3.01 -21.23
N THR A 131 11.15 4.10 -20.78
CA THR A 131 10.81 5.21 -21.67
C THR A 131 12.09 6.04 -21.85
N PRO A 132 12.58 6.30 -23.07
CA PRO A 132 13.78 7.10 -23.25
C PRO A 132 13.57 8.48 -22.63
N SER A 133 14.50 8.92 -21.77
CA SER A 133 14.56 10.30 -21.34
C SER A 133 14.77 11.17 -22.59
N GLN A 134 13.79 12.01 -22.91
CA GLN A 134 14.04 13.10 -23.84
C GLN A 134 14.98 14.07 -23.14
N ASN A 135 16.24 14.05 -23.56
CA ASN A 135 17.19 15.10 -23.26
C ASN A 135 16.72 16.35 -24.01
N SER A 136 16.45 17.43 -23.27
CA SER A 136 16.33 18.80 -23.78
C SER A 136 17.27 19.69 -22.97
#